data_AF-A0A5C1WBQ4-F1
#
_entry.id   AF-A0A5C1WBQ4-F1
#
_cell.length_a   1.000
_cell.length_b   1.000
_cell.length_c   1.000
_cell.angle_alpha   90.00
_cell.angle_beta   90.00
_cell.angle_gamma   90.00
#
_symmetry.space_group_name_H-M   'P 1'
#
loop_
_entity.id
_entity.type
_entity.pdbx_description
1 polymer ?
#
loop_
_entity_poly.entity_id
_entity_poly.type
_entity_poly.pdbx_seq_one_letter_code
_entity_poly.pdbx_strand_id
1 'polypeptide(L)'
;MIKSVCVAAALTLGLATSAMAAPNAVWTRASQCNESQLKQMKNSVDSIRDPLRQEAALEELDMAVALLQDNDPDGCMMHLSNAAEYVTP
;
A
#
# COMPACT_ATOMS: atom_id res chain seq x y z
N MET A 1 24.01 24.62 -43.87
CA MET A 1 23.41 24.73 -42.52
C MET A 1 21.93 24.99 -42.68
N ILE A 2 21.09 23.95 -42.62
CA ILE A 2 19.63 24.05 -42.75
C ILE A 2 19.04 23.71 -41.38
N LYS A 3 18.18 24.63 -40.92
CA LYS A 3 17.59 24.70 -39.58
C LYS A 3 16.55 23.60 -39.36
N SER A 4 16.59 23.00 -38.17
CA SER A 4 15.53 22.19 -37.58
C SER A 4 14.16 22.87 -37.63
N VAL A 5 13.11 22.12 -37.95
CA VAL A 5 11.78 22.33 -37.34
C VAL A 5 11.08 20.99 -37.15
N CYS A 6 10.55 20.83 -35.94
CA CYS A 6 10.04 19.64 -35.29
C CYS A 6 8.82 18.99 -35.97
N VAL A 7 8.82 17.65 -36.02
CA VAL A 7 7.59 16.85 -36.15
C VAL A 7 6.97 16.75 -34.76
N ALA A 8 5.86 17.45 -34.54
CA ALA A 8 5.01 17.23 -33.38
C ALA A 8 3.70 16.60 -33.88
N ALA A 9 3.64 15.28 -33.84
CA ALA A 9 2.39 14.54 -34.01
C ALA A 9 1.52 14.82 -32.77
N ALA A 10 0.52 15.68 -32.95
CA ALA A 10 -0.54 15.86 -31.96
C ALA A 10 -1.44 14.61 -31.97
N LEU A 11 -1.09 13.63 -31.13
CA LEU A 11 -1.97 12.52 -30.81
C LEU A 11 -3.03 13.00 -29.82
N THR A 12 -4.15 13.42 -30.38
CA THR A 12 -5.43 13.50 -29.66
C THR A 12 -5.88 12.08 -29.31
N LEU A 13 -5.82 11.72 -28.02
CA LEU A 13 -6.58 10.62 -27.46
C LEU A 13 -7.30 11.15 -26.23
N GLY A 14 -8.53 11.60 -26.44
CA GLY A 14 -9.51 11.59 -25.38
C GLY A 14 -9.80 10.14 -25.01
N LEU A 15 -10.01 9.89 -23.71
CA LEU A 15 -10.96 8.93 -23.19
C LEU A 15 -11.07 9.19 -21.68
N ALA A 16 -12.26 9.62 -21.29
CA ALA A 16 -12.68 9.68 -19.92
C ALA A 16 -12.58 8.30 -19.28
N THR A 17 -11.97 8.24 -18.10
CA THR A 17 -12.46 7.36 -17.05
C THR A 17 -12.45 8.18 -15.78
N SER A 18 -13.64 8.57 -15.36
CA SER A 18 -13.97 8.80 -13.96
C SER A 18 -13.41 7.63 -13.16
N ALA A 19 -12.21 7.81 -12.63
CA ALA A 19 -11.70 6.98 -11.56
C ALA A 19 -12.65 7.24 -10.39
N MET A 20 -13.63 6.35 -10.29
CA MET A 20 -14.32 6.11 -9.04
C MET A 20 -13.22 5.72 -8.08
N ALA A 21 -12.74 6.71 -7.32
CA ALA A 21 -11.94 6.47 -6.15
C ALA A 21 -12.83 5.65 -5.22
N ALA A 22 -12.77 4.33 -5.37
CA ALA A 22 -13.02 3.45 -4.26
C ALA A 22 -12.18 3.99 -3.08
N PRO A 23 -12.71 3.99 -1.84
CA PRO A 23 -11.99 4.48 -0.67
C PRO A 23 -10.89 3.47 -0.30
N ASN A 24 -9.96 3.26 -1.21
CA ASN A 24 -8.75 2.50 -1.00
C ASN A 24 -7.82 3.53 -0.40
N ALA A 25 -7.60 3.44 0.90
CA ALA A 25 -6.71 4.30 1.66
C ALA A 25 -5.44 4.59 0.84
N VAL A 26 -5.36 5.79 0.26
CA VAL A 26 -4.16 6.26 -0.42
C VAL A 26 -3.16 6.54 0.69
N TRP A 27 -2.35 5.53 1.02
CA TRP A 27 -1.24 5.65 1.92
C TRP A 27 -0.24 6.63 1.29
N THR A 28 -0.24 7.86 1.79
CA THR A 28 0.68 8.90 1.30
C THR A 28 2.06 8.69 1.90
N ARG A 29 3.12 9.29 1.34
CA ARG A 29 4.46 9.30 1.96
C ARG A 29 4.46 9.80 3.43
N ALA A 30 3.40 10.47 3.87
CA ALA A 30 3.19 10.90 5.26
C ALA A 30 2.58 9.81 6.17
N SER A 31 2.00 8.75 5.61
CA SER A 31 1.64 7.52 6.34
C SER A 31 2.81 6.56 6.30
N GLN A 32 3.92 6.95 6.94
CA GLN A 32 5.00 6.02 7.19
C GLN A 32 4.50 4.96 8.16
N CYS A 33 4.79 3.70 7.84
CA CYS A 33 4.61 2.59 8.76
C CYS A 33 5.19 2.99 10.12
N ASN A 34 4.39 2.95 11.16
CA ASN A 34 4.77 3.40 12.50
C ASN A 34 4.12 2.52 13.56
N GLU A 35 4.64 2.61 14.78
CA GLU A 35 4.18 1.79 15.90
C GLU A 35 2.67 1.89 16.15
N SER A 36 2.06 3.06 15.90
CA SER A 36 0.61 3.24 16.07
C SER A 36 -0.18 2.42 15.04
N GLN A 37 0.23 2.44 13.78
CA GLN A 37 -0.40 1.65 12.72
C GLN A 37 -0.22 0.15 12.94
N LEU A 38 1.00 -0.27 13.31
CA LEU A 38 1.28 -1.67 13.65
C LEU A 38 0.42 -2.15 14.82
N LYS A 39 0.27 -1.32 15.86
CA LYS A 39 -0.59 -1.64 17.00
C LYS A 39 -2.07 -1.72 16.64
N GLN A 40 -2.55 -0.82 15.77
CA GLN A 40 -3.93 -0.90 15.27
C GLN A 40 -4.16 -2.18 14.47
N MET A 41 -3.23 -2.52 13.58
CA MET A 41 -3.30 -3.75 12.78
C MET A 41 -3.23 -5.00 13.66
N LYS A 42 -2.39 -5.03 14.70
CA LYS A 42 -2.34 -6.13 15.68
C LYS A 42 -3.70 -6.38 16.33
N ASN A 43 -4.37 -5.32 16.80
CA ASN A 43 -5.70 -5.45 17.41
C ASN A 43 -6.72 -6.01 16.41
N SER A 44 -6.62 -5.58 15.15
CA SER A 44 -7.43 -6.07 14.05
C SER A 44 -7.18 -7.55 13.75
N VAL A 45 -5.92 -7.99 13.71
CA VAL A 45 -5.54 -9.39 13.53
C VAL A 45 -6.02 -10.27 14.70
N ASP A 46 -5.96 -9.75 15.92
CA ASP A 46 -6.46 -10.46 17.12
C ASP A 46 -7.98 -10.68 17.10
N SER A 47 -8.71 -9.94 16.25
CA SER A 47 -10.15 -10.11 16.04
C SER A 47 -10.52 -11.16 14.97
N ILE A 48 -9.53 -11.66 14.21
CA ILE A 48 -9.74 -12.70 13.19
C ILE A 48 -10.10 -14.02 13.88
N ARG A 49 -11.22 -14.64 13.47
CA ARG A 49 -11.72 -15.90 14.06
C ARG A 49 -11.16 -17.15 13.39
N ASP A 50 -10.72 -17.03 12.14
CA ASP A 50 -10.08 -18.12 11.40
C ASP A 50 -8.60 -18.19 11.80
N PRO A 51 -8.15 -19.27 12.45
CA PRO A 51 -6.78 -19.38 12.95
C PRO A 51 -5.73 -19.35 11.82
N LEU A 52 -6.05 -19.86 10.63
CA LEU A 52 -5.09 -19.85 9.51
C LEU A 52 -4.92 -18.44 8.93
N ARG A 53 -6.02 -17.68 8.83
CA ARG A 53 -5.96 -16.26 8.42
C ARG A 53 -5.28 -15.42 9.48
N GLN A 54 -5.51 -15.71 10.75
CA GLN A 54 -4.87 -15.00 11.85
C GLN A 54 -3.36 -15.24 11.85
N GLU A 55 -2.90 -16.48 11.68
CA GLU A 55 -1.48 -16.82 11.62
C GLU A 55 -0.78 -16.13 10.44
N ALA A 56 -1.37 -16.18 9.23
CA ALA A 56 -0.83 -15.49 8.07
C ALA A 56 -0.76 -13.96 8.25
N ALA A 57 -1.79 -13.36 8.87
CA ALA A 57 -1.79 -11.94 9.16
C ALA A 57 -0.76 -11.53 10.22
N LEU A 58 -0.51 -12.40 11.21
CA LEU A 58 0.54 -12.19 12.21
C LEU A 58 1.94 -12.28 11.58
N GLU A 59 2.17 -13.22 10.67
CA GLU A 59 3.45 -13.34 9.96
C GLU A 59 3.79 -12.08 9.16
N GLU A 60 2.82 -11.57 8.41
CA GLU A 60 2.96 -10.30 7.69
C GLU A 60 3.17 -9.11 8.64
N LEU A 61 2.45 -9.08 9.77
CA LEU A 61 2.64 -8.02 10.77
C LEU A 61 4.03 -8.06 11.40
N ASP A 62 4.56 -9.25 11.71
CA ASP A 62 5.91 -9.42 12.27
C ASP A 62 6.99 -8.98 11.28
N MET A 63 6.82 -9.29 9.98
CA MET A 63 7.71 -8.76 8.94
C MET A 63 7.64 -7.23 8.85
N ALA A 64 6.45 -6.64 8.97
CA ALA A 64 6.32 -5.19 9.01
C ALA A 64 7.04 -4.58 10.23
N VAL A 65 6.90 -5.17 11.42
CA VAL A 65 7.64 -4.72 12.63
C VAL A 65 9.14 -4.78 12.43
N ALA A 66 9.66 -5.88 11.86
CA ALA A 66 11.09 -6.03 11.60
C ALA A 66 11.62 -4.96 10.64
N LEU A 67 10.90 -4.70 9.54
CA LEU A 67 11.31 -3.70 8.55
C LEU A 67 11.23 -2.27 9.09
N LEU A 68 10.29 -1.98 10.00
CA LEU A 68 10.29 -0.71 10.72
C LEU A 68 11.58 -0.53 11.56
N GLN A 69 12.02 -1.59 12.24
CA GLN A 69 13.24 -1.56 13.06
C GLN A 69 14.50 -1.41 12.19
N ASP A 70 14.48 -1.98 10.98
CA ASP A 70 15.54 -1.84 9.98
C ASP A 70 15.49 -0.50 9.22
N ASN A 71 14.57 0.39 9.61
CA ASN A 71 14.36 1.70 8.98
C ASN A 71 14.02 1.59 7.48
N ASP A 72 13.31 0.52 7.10
CA ASP A 72 12.70 0.31 5.79
C ASP A 72 11.17 0.54 5.88
N PRO A 73 10.72 1.79 5.79
CA PRO A 73 9.30 2.12 5.87
C PRO A 73 8.51 1.61 4.64
N ASP A 74 9.15 1.45 3.48
CA ASP A 74 8.47 0.99 2.26
C ASP A 74 8.16 -0.52 2.37
N GLY A 75 9.14 -1.31 2.81
CA GLY A 75 8.93 -2.73 3.13
C GLY A 75 7.91 -2.92 4.26
N CYS A 76 8.00 -2.11 5.32
CA CYS A 76 7.04 -2.14 6.41
C CYS A 76 5.60 -1.89 5.91
N MET A 77 5.41 -0.89 5.05
CA MET A 77 4.10 -0.58 4.47
C MET A 77 3.57 -1.71 3.57
N MET A 78 4.42 -2.37 2.81
CA MET A 78 4.05 -3.52 1.98
C MET A 78 3.48 -4.65 2.85
N HIS A 79 4.23 -5.08 3.86
CA HIS A 79 3.80 -6.15 4.76
C HIS A 79 2.60 -5.78 5.63
N LEU A 80 2.50 -4.51 6.07
CA LEU A 80 1.31 -4.02 6.75
C LEU A 80 0.07 -4.04 5.83
N SER A 81 0.22 -3.77 4.54
CA SER A 81 -0.88 -3.86 3.56
C SER A 81 -1.30 -5.31 3.34
N ASN A 82 -0.34 -6.24 3.25
CA ASN A 82 -0.62 -7.68 3.15
C ASN A 82 -1.40 -8.17 4.38
N ALA A 83 -0.98 -7.77 5.59
CA ALA A 83 -1.69 -8.10 6.83
C ALA A 83 -3.14 -7.58 6.81
N ALA A 84 -3.38 -6.40 6.22
CA ALA A 84 -4.71 -5.81 6.11
C ALA A 84 -5.69 -6.66 5.27
N GLU A 85 -5.20 -7.36 4.24
CA GLU A 85 -6.04 -8.21 3.38
C GLU A 85 -6.71 -9.35 4.17
N TYR A 86 -6.05 -9.84 5.22
CA TYR A 86 -6.58 -10.89 6.08
C TYR A 86 -7.60 -10.38 7.10
N VAL A 87 -7.53 -9.09 7.48
CA VAL A 87 -8.44 -8.47 8.44
C VAL A 87 -9.75 -8.05 7.77
N THR A 88 -9.70 -7.69 6.48
CA THR A 88 -10.91 -7.34 5.73
C THR A 88 -11.85 -8.55 5.55
N PRO A 89 -13.16 -8.39 5.80
CA PRO A 89 -14.15 -9.46 5.71
C PRO A 89 -14.34 -9.98 4.27
#